data_AF-A0A1Q6HQB3-F1
#
_entry.id   AF-A0A1Q6HQB3-F1
#
_cell.length_a   1.000
_cell.length_b   1.000
_cell.length_c   1.000
_cell.angle_alpha   90.00
_cell.angle_beta   90.00
_cell.angle_gamma   90.00
#
_symmetry.space_group_name_H-M   'P 1'
#
loop_
_entity.id
_entity.type
_entity.pdbx_description
1 polymer ?
#
loop_
_entity_poly.entity_id
_entity_poly.type
_entity_poly.pdbx_seq_one_letter_code
_entity_poly.pdbx_strand_id
1 'polypeptide(L)'
;MAKQTKEYVSEITPEIKDKIISRMISFDTDKDMKVCIEYKKVEDLNISKQQFEGIINQLLRMRLIERPNKNGYGDVFNITVDLYDLHRFGGFVMHETILLQKMEIMIATLNSILKETKEEDVRQRIKQCLETIELTIKVCSILSPLM
;
A
#
# COMPACT_ATOMS: atom_id res chain seq x y z
N MET A 1 -32.53 -18.99 10.38
CA MET A 1 -31.46 -18.82 9.37
C MET A 1 -30.15 -18.62 10.11
N ALA A 2 -29.21 -19.56 10.01
CA ALA A 2 -27.90 -19.39 10.63
C ALA A 2 -27.19 -18.21 9.96
N LYS A 3 -26.75 -17.22 10.75
CA LYS A 3 -25.84 -16.17 10.26
C LYS A 3 -24.56 -16.88 9.83
N GLN A 4 -24.32 -17.01 8.54
CA GLN A 4 -23.00 -17.41 8.03
C GLN A 4 -22.00 -16.37 8.55
N THR A 5 -21.08 -16.81 9.39
CA THR A 5 -19.96 -15.99 9.83
C THR A 5 -19.08 -15.78 8.61
N LYS A 6 -19.16 -14.60 7.98
CA LYS A 6 -18.30 -14.25 6.85
C LYS A 6 -16.87 -14.14 7.39
N GLU A 7 -16.00 -15.05 6.96
CA GLU A 7 -14.59 -15.05 7.37
C GLU A 7 -13.88 -13.97 6.55
N TYR A 8 -13.42 -12.93 7.24
CA TYR A 8 -12.69 -11.84 6.61
C TYR A 8 -11.20 -12.12 6.63
N VAL A 9 -10.46 -11.61 5.65
CA VAL A 9 -9.00 -11.60 5.70
C VAL A 9 -8.55 -10.87 6.96
N SER A 10 -7.55 -11.44 7.64
CA SER A 10 -6.96 -10.84 8.83
C SER A 10 -6.31 -9.48 8.53
N GLU A 11 -5.88 -9.28 7.28
CA GLU A 11 -4.79 -8.39 6.91
C GLU A 11 -4.99 -7.80 5.51
N ILE A 12 -4.55 -6.57 5.26
CA ILE A 12 -4.79 -5.84 4.02
C ILE A 12 -3.49 -5.71 3.21
N THR A 13 -3.31 -6.69 2.33
CA THR A 13 -2.15 -6.77 1.45
C THR A 13 -2.16 -5.70 0.35
N PRO A 14 -0.99 -5.39 -0.24
CA PRO A 14 -0.89 -4.53 -1.42
C PRO A 14 -1.81 -4.95 -2.57
N GLU A 15 -1.95 -6.25 -2.84
CA GLU A 15 -2.80 -6.77 -3.93
C GLU A 15 -4.28 -6.45 -3.71
N ILE A 16 -4.75 -6.46 -2.46
CA ILE A 16 -6.13 -6.08 -2.12
C ILE A 16 -6.35 -4.61 -2.45
N LYS A 17 -5.38 -3.75 -2.10
CA LYS A 17 -5.44 -2.31 -2.40
C LYS A 17 -5.44 -2.07 -3.91
N ASP A 18 -4.58 -2.76 -4.64
CA ASP A 18 -4.48 -2.66 -6.09
C ASP A 18 -5.77 -3.12 -6.79
N LYS A 19 -6.40 -4.20 -6.33
CA LYS A 19 -7.71 -4.65 -6.85
C LYS A 19 -8.80 -3.60 -6.64
N ILE A 20 -8.80 -2.90 -5.50
CA ILE A 20 -9.75 -1.81 -5.24
C ILE A 20 -9.49 -0.66 -6.21
N ILE A 21 -8.23 -0.25 -6.41
CA ILE A 21 -7.85 0.80 -7.36
C ILE A 21 -8.27 0.42 -8.78
N SER A 22 -7.94 -0.80 -9.24
CA SER A 22 -8.32 -1.28 -10.57
C SER A 22 -9.83 -1.22 -10.78
N ARG A 23 -10.62 -1.55 -9.73
CA ARG A 23 -12.08 -1.41 -9.79
C ARG A 23 -12.51 0.04 -9.87
N MET A 24 -11.93 0.92 -9.06
CA MET A 24 -12.23 2.35 -9.11
C MET A 24 -12.03 2.91 -10.52
N ILE A 25 -10.89 2.59 -11.14
CA ILE A 25 -10.58 3.01 -12.51
C ILE A 25 -11.53 2.36 -13.52
N SER A 26 -11.86 1.07 -13.37
CA SER A 26 -12.77 0.39 -14.31
C SER A 26 -14.20 0.92 -14.28
N PHE A 27 -14.62 1.50 -13.14
CA PHE A 27 -15.93 2.14 -12.98
C PHE A 27 -15.93 3.63 -13.34
N ASP A 28 -14.78 4.21 -13.68
CA ASP A 28 -14.69 5.55 -14.26
C ASP A 28 -15.08 5.49 -15.74
N THR A 29 -16.36 5.26 -16.00
CA THR A 29 -16.88 5.03 -17.36
C THR A 29 -17.25 6.31 -18.10
N ASP A 30 -17.31 7.48 -17.44
CA ASP A 30 -18.03 8.66 -17.95
C ASP A 30 -17.20 9.94 -18.08
N LYS A 31 -15.88 9.85 -18.33
CA LYS A 31 -14.99 10.99 -18.71
C LYS A 31 -14.85 12.14 -17.69
N ASP A 32 -15.51 12.06 -16.54
CA ASP A 32 -15.51 13.11 -15.51
C ASP A 32 -14.55 12.84 -14.34
N MET A 33 -13.72 11.79 -14.43
CA MET A 33 -12.80 11.35 -13.36
C MET A 33 -13.53 11.14 -12.03
N LYS A 34 -14.75 10.61 -12.07
CA LYS A 34 -15.62 10.45 -10.91
C LYS A 34 -16.03 9.00 -10.77
N VAL A 35 -15.86 8.46 -9.57
CA VAL A 35 -16.22 7.07 -9.27
C VAL A 35 -17.07 6.96 -8.03
N CYS A 36 -18.12 6.15 -8.13
CA CYS A 36 -18.86 5.66 -6.98
C CYS A 36 -18.45 4.20 -6.71
N ILE A 37 -17.62 4.01 -5.68
CA ILE A 37 -17.22 2.67 -5.20
C ILE A 37 -17.84 2.38 -3.84
N GLU A 38 -18.73 1.40 -3.81
CA GLU A 38 -19.38 0.92 -2.59
C GLU A 38 -18.71 -0.36 -2.11
N TYR A 39 -18.72 -0.58 -0.80
CA TYR A 39 -18.23 -1.82 -0.19
C TYR A 39 -18.84 -3.09 -0.84
N LYS A 40 -20.13 -3.03 -1.22
CA LYS A 40 -20.82 -4.13 -1.91
C LYS A 40 -20.14 -4.55 -3.22
N LYS A 41 -19.48 -3.61 -3.91
CA LYS A 41 -18.76 -3.87 -5.18
C LYS A 41 -17.40 -4.54 -4.96
N VAL A 42 -16.98 -4.74 -3.71
CA VAL A 42 -15.69 -5.37 -3.34
C VAL A 42 -15.84 -6.48 -2.30
N GLU A 43 -17.06 -6.99 -2.12
CA GLU A 43 -17.35 -8.02 -1.12
C GLU A 43 -16.64 -9.36 -1.37
N ASP A 44 -16.26 -9.65 -2.63
CA ASP A 44 -15.51 -10.85 -3.02
C ASP A 44 -14.03 -10.78 -2.61
N LEU A 45 -13.52 -9.62 -2.19
CA LEU A 45 -12.18 -9.49 -1.62
C LEU A 45 -12.10 -10.01 -0.18
N ASN A 46 -13.21 -10.45 0.41
CA ASN A 46 -13.31 -10.93 1.80
C ASN A 46 -12.72 -9.96 2.82
N ILE A 47 -12.77 -8.65 2.57
CA ILE A 47 -12.40 -7.63 3.56
C ILE A 47 -13.64 -7.19 4.34
N SER A 48 -13.45 -6.78 5.58
CA SER A 48 -14.51 -6.12 6.36
C SER A 48 -14.79 -4.71 5.83
N LYS A 49 -15.97 -4.16 6.17
CA LYS A 49 -16.31 -2.77 5.85
C LYS A 49 -15.31 -1.77 6.45
N GLN A 50 -14.82 -2.03 7.66
CA GLN A 50 -13.85 -1.17 8.34
C GLN A 50 -12.50 -1.16 7.62
N GLN A 51 -12.03 -2.34 7.16
CA GLN A 51 -10.81 -2.43 6.35
C GLN A 51 -10.96 -1.68 5.02
N PHE A 52 -12.11 -1.83 4.34
CA PHE A 52 -12.41 -1.07 3.13
C PHE A 52 -12.36 0.45 3.38
N GLU A 53 -13.04 0.94 4.42
CA GLU A 53 -13.00 2.36 4.81
C GLU A 53 -11.57 2.83 5.14
N GLY A 54 -10.76 1.98 5.76
CA GLY A 54 -9.34 2.22 6.01
C GLY A 54 -8.54 2.46 4.72
N ILE A 55 -8.77 1.64 3.69
CA ILE A 55 -8.13 1.78 2.37
C ILE A 55 -8.56 3.09 1.71
N ILE A 56 -9.86 3.39 1.70
CA ILE A 56 -10.37 4.66 1.14
C ILE A 56 -9.76 5.87 1.86
N ASN A 57 -9.66 5.83 3.20
CA ASN A 57 -9.01 6.88 3.99
C ASN A 57 -7.51 7.00 3.70
N GLN A 58 -6.83 5.89 3.40
CA GLN A 58 -5.43 5.93 2.95
C GLN A 58 -5.32 6.64 1.60
N LEU A 59 -6.15 6.29 0.61
CA LEU A 59 -6.16 6.93 -0.71
C LEU A 59 -6.44 8.44 -0.63
N LEU A 60 -7.38 8.85 0.24
CA LEU A 60 -7.64 10.27 0.52
C LEU A 60 -6.42 10.99 1.12
N ARG A 61 -5.76 10.39 2.12
CA ARG A 61 -4.55 10.98 2.73
C ARG A 61 -3.40 11.11 1.73
N MET A 62 -3.29 10.16 0.81
CA MET A 62 -2.30 10.18 -0.27
C MET A 62 -2.68 11.12 -1.43
N ARG A 63 -3.87 11.76 -1.37
CA ARG A 63 -4.42 12.62 -2.44
C ARG A 63 -4.56 11.89 -3.79
N LEU A 64 -4.75 10.57 -3.75
CA LEU A 64 -5.02 9.76 -4.93
C LEU A 64 -6.50 9.82 -5.33
N ILE A 65 -7.36 10.16 -4.36
CA ILE A 65 -8.77 10.44 -4.58
C ILE A 65 -9.17 11.66 -3.75
N GLU A 66 -10.22 12.35 -4.17
CA GLU A 66 -10.81 13.46 -3.44
C GLU A 66 -12.28 13.18 -3.18
N ARG A 67 -12.80 13.69 -2.06
CA ARG A 67 -14.22 13.60 -1.72
C ARG A 67 -14.87 14.99 -1.91
N PRO A 68 -15.44 15.30 -3.08
CA PRO A 68 -15.98 16.61 -3.39
C PRO A 68 -17.17 17.00 -2.51
N ASN A 69 -18.01 16.05 -2.10
CA ASN A 69 -19.15 16.30 -1.20
C ASN A 69 -19.40 15.10 -0.27
N LYS A 70 -19.56 15.34 1.04
CA LYS A 70 -20.08 14.34 2.00
C LYS A 70 -21.61 14.35 1.98
N ASN A 71 -22.21 13.87 0.89
CA ASN A 71 -23.66 13.73 0.82
C ASN A 71 -24.00 12.27 1.09
N GLY A 72 -24.81 12.00 2.11
CA GLY A 72 -25.01 10.67 2.73
C GLY A 72 -25.58 9.53 1.87
N TYR A 73 -25.57 9.65 0.53
CA TYR A 73 -25.97 8.60 -0.42
C TYR A 73 -24.84 8.36 -1.41
N GLY A 74 -24.08 7.28 -1.20
CA GLY A 74 -22.97 6.84 -2.06
C GLY A 74 -21.84 7.85 -2.13
N ASP A 75 -20.72 7.59 -1.43
CA ASP A 75 -19.56 8.47 -1.55
C ASP A 75 -19.04 8.43 -3.00
N VAL A 76 -19.22 9.54 -3.72
CA VAL A 76 -18.61 9.76 -5.04
C VAL A 76 -17.26 10.41 -4.81
N PHE A 77 -16.23 9.83 -5.40
CA PHE A 77 -14.86 10.32 -5.32
C PHE A 77 -14.42 10.87 -6.68
N ASN A 78 -13.65 11.95 -6.66
CA ASN A 78 -12.86 12.32 -7.84
C ASN A 78 -11.57 11.49 -7.81
N ILE A 79 -11.19 10.88 -8.93
CA ILE A 79 -9.92 10.21 -9.12
C ILE A 79 -8.90 11.25 -9.59
N THR A 80 -7.69 11.24 -9.02
CA THR A 80 -6.60 12.10 -9.49
C THR A 80 -5.74 11.40 -10.54
N VAL A 81 -4.99 12.17 -11.33
CA VAL A 81 -4.03 11.62 -12.30
C VAL A 81 -2.97 10.74 -11.62
N ASP A 82 -2.60 11.07 -10.38
CA ASP A 82 -1.62 10.29 -9.60
C ASP A 82 -2.12 8.86 -9.32
N LEU A 83 -3.43 8.64 -9.16
CA LEU A 83 -3.96 7.29 -9.02
C LEU A 83 -3.86 6.48 -10.31
N TYR A 84 -4.06 7.14 -11.46
CA TYR A 84 -3.88 6.52 -12.77
C TYR A 84 -2.42 6.12 -12.99
N ASP A 85 -1.48 7.00 -12.65
CA ASP A 85 -0.06 6.71 -12.73
C ASP A 85 0.34 5.58 -11.79
N LEU A 86 -0.12 5.62 -10.53
CA LEU A 86 0.11 4.54 -9.56
C LEU A 86 -0.36 3.19 -10.11
N HIS A 87 -1.60 3.12 -10.62
CA HIS A 87 -2.14 1.89 -11.20
C HIS A 87 -1.34 1.42 -12.43
N ARG A 88 -0.98 2.36 -13.32
CA ARG A 88 -0.19 2.07 -14.53
C ARG A 88 1.20 1.51 -14.21
N PHE A 89 1.83 2.00 -13.14
CA PHE A 89 3.16 1.55 -12.72
C PHE A 89 3.13 0.32 -11.80
N GLY A 90 1.99 -0.36 -11.67
CA GLY A 90 1.90 -1.64 -10.95
C GLY A 90 1.49 -1.52 -9.48
N GLY A 91 0.98 -0.35 -9.07
CA GLY A 91 0.29 -0.19 -7.79
C GLY A 91 1.18 -0.35 -6.55
N PHE A 92 0.54 -0.62 -5.43
CA PHE A 92 1.19 -0.85 -4.14
C PHE A 92 2.12 -2.06 -4.17
N VAL A 93 1.81 -3.11 -4.94
CA VAL A 93 2.68 -4.28 -5.09
C VAL A 93 4.05 -3.88 -5.67
N MET A 94 4.05 -3.06 -6.73
CA MET A 94 5.31 -2.61 -7.33
C MET A 94 6.07 -1.66 -6.40
N HIS A 95 5.37 -0.79 -5.68
CA HIS A 95 6.01 0.08 -4.68
C HIS A 95 6.71 -0.72 -3.57
N GLU A 96 6.08 -1.78 -3.05
CA GLU A 96 6.69 -2.67 -2.06
C GLU A 96 7.91 -3.39 -2.65
N THR A 97 7.79 -3.89 -3.87
CA THR A 97 8.90 -4.56 -4.59
C THR A 97 10.10 -3.63 -4.77
N ILE A 98 9.88 -2.39 -5.23
CA ILE A 98 10.95 -1.40 -5.41
C ILE A 98 11.58 -1.06 -4.06
N LEU A 99 10.77 -0.88 -3.01
CA LEU A 99 11.29 -0.57 -1.67
C LEU A 99 12.25 -1.67 -1.19
N LEU A 100 11.85 -2.94 -1.30
CA LEU A 100 12.69 -4.08 -0.91
C LEU A 100 13.98 -4.13 -1.73
N GLN A 101 13.89 -3.97 -3.05
CA GLN A 101 15.09 -3.92 -3.92
C GLN A 101 16.03 -2.78 -3.55
N LYS A 102 15.50 -1.59 -3.23
CA LYS A 102 16.32 -0.45 -2.80
C LYS A 102 16.98 -0.71 -1.45
N MET A 103 16.30 -1.39 -0.53
CA MET A 103 16.89 -1.81 0.74
C MET A 103 18.03 -2.83 0.54
N GLU A 104 17.86 -3.81 -0.36
CA GLU A 104 18.91 -4.78 -0.70
C GLU A 104 20.14 -4.11 -1.32
N ILE A 105 19.93 -3.17 -2.25
CA ILE A 105 21.02 -2.38 -2.84
C ILE A 105 21.75 -1.57 -1.77
N MET A 106 21.01 -0.97 -0.82
CA MET A 106 21.60 -0.21 0.28
C MET A 106 22.44 -1.11 1.19
N ILE A 107 21.96 -2.31 1.53
CA ILE A 107 22.73 -3.32 2.28
C ILE A 107 24.01 -3.70 1.53
N ALA A 108 23.92 -3.98 0.24
CA ALA A 108 25.09 -4.33 -0.58
C ALA A 108 26.12 -3.20 -0.62
N THR A 109 25.65 -1.96 -0.81
CA THR A 109 26.48 -0.75 -0.85
C THR A 109 27.20 -0.54 0.49
N LEU A 110 26.48 -0.60 1.60
CA LEU A 110 27.05 -0.44 2.94
C LEU A 110 28.05 -1.55 3.26
N ASN A 111 27.78 -2.80 2.87
CA ASN A 111 28.72 -3.90 3.02
C ASN A 111 29.99 -3.72 2.18
N SER A 112 29.89 -3.14 0.98
CA SER A 112 31.06 -2.80 0.16
C SER A 112 31.91 -1.73 0.86
N ILE A 113 31.29 -0.66 1.31
CA ILE A 113 31.96 0.43 2.05
C ILE A 113 32.63 -0.11 3.31
N LEU A 114 31.96 -1.01 4.04
CA LEU A 114 32.50 -1.63 5.26
C LEU A 114 33.79 -2.42 5.01
N LYS A 115 33.93 -3.07 3.85
CA LYS A 115 35.14 -3.82 3.48
C LYS A 115 36.33 -2.90 3.18
N GLU A 116 36.06 -1.74 2.59
CA GLU A 116 37.09 -0.79 2.18
C GLU A 116 37.49 0.16 3.32
N THR A 117 36.61 0.37 4.30
CA THR A 117 36.82 1.27 5.42
C THR A 117 37.75 0.67 6.47
N LYS A 118 38.80 1.40 6.84
CA LYS A 118 39.76 1.01 7.89
C LYS A 118 39.47 1.62 9.25
N GLU A 119 38.77 2.75 9.29
CA GLU A 119 38.47 3.49 10.52
C GLU A 119 37.36 2.80 11.33
N GLU A 120 37.69 2.33 12.53
CA GLU A 120 36.78 1.48 13.31
C GLU A 120 35.50 2.20 13.74
N ASP A 121 35.54 3.50 14.08
CA ASP A 121 34.32 4.26 14.44
C ASP A 121 33.32 4.28 13.28
N VAL A 122 33.80 4.53 12.07
CA VAL A 122 32.98 4.54 10.84
C VAL A 122 32.43 3.14 10.57
N ARG A 123 33.25 2.08 10.74
CA ARG A 123 32.81 0.70 10.57
C ARG A 123 31.70 0.32 11.55
N GLN A 124 31.78 0.76 12.81
CA GLN A 124 30.75 0.50 13.82
C GLN A 124 29.43 1.20 13.47
N ARG A 125 29.48 2.45 13.00
CA ARG A 125 28.28 3.16 12.53
C ARG A 125 27.64 2.47 11.32
N ILE A 126 28.44 1.97 10.38
CA ILE A 126 27.93 1.22 9.22
C ILE A 126 27.23 -0.07 9.68
N LYS A 127 27.80 -0.82 10.64
CA LYS A 127 27.16 -2.01 11.21
C LYS A 127 25.82 -1.69 11.87
N GLN A 128 25.75 -0.63 12.68
CA GLN A 128 24.50 -0.19 13.30
C GLN A 128 23.43 0.18 12.26
N CYS A 129 23.84 0.82 11.16
CA CYS A 129 22.93 1.14 10.06
C CYS A 129 22.40 -0.14 9.39
N LEU A 130 23.28 -1.10 9.09
CA LEU A 130 22.90 -2.41 8.54
C LEU A 130 21.89 -3.14 9.45
N GLU A 131 22.16 -3.21 10.75
CA GLU A 131 21.24 -3.82 11.73
C GLU A 131 19.87 -3.14 11.75
N THR A 132 19.84 -1.81 11.65
CA THR A 132 18.58 -1.04 11.61
C THR A 132 17.79 -1.33 10.33
N ILE A 133 18.46 -1.43 9.19
CA ILE A 133 17.82 -1.75 7.90
C ILE A 133 17.26 -3.17 7.94
N GLU A 134 18.05 -4.14 8.40
CA GLU A 134 17.62 -5.54 8.52
C GLU A 134 16.44 -5.70 9.48
N LEU A 135 16.45 -4.99 10.61
CA LEU A 135 15.32 -4.96 11.54
C LEU A 135 14.08 -4.36 10.88
N THR A 136 14.25 -3.26 10.14
CA THR A 136 13.16 -2.61 9.41
C THR A 136 12.55 -3.55 8.37
N ILE A 137 13.38 -4.26 7.59
CA ILE A 137 12.90 -5.27 6.63
C ILE A 137 12.11 -6.35 7.35
N LYS A 138 12.64 -6.92 8.45
CA LYS A 138 11.94 -7.96 9.23
C LYS A 138 10.61 -7.46 9.75
N VAL A 139 10.58 -6.26 10.33
CA VAL A 139 9.34 -5.64 10.82
C VAL A 139 8.36 -5.43 9.67
N CYS A 140 8.78 -4.90 8.53
CA CYS A 140 7.93 -4.76 7.35
C CYS A 140 7.47 -6.12 6.79
N SER A 141 8.29 -7.17 6.86
CA SER A 141 7.93 -8.52 6.39
C SER A 141 6.98 -9.26 7.34
N ILE A 142 7.03 -8.95 8.63
CA ILE A 142 6.16 -9.50 9.69
C ILE A 142 4.87 -8.67 9.81
N LEU A 143 4.92 -7.37 9.51
CA LEU A 143 3.76 -6.46 9.52
C LEU A 143 3.09 -6.31 8.15
N SER A 144 3.69 -6.74 7.03
CA SER A 144 3.01 -6.86 5.72
C SER A 144 1.86 -7.87 5.77
N PRO A 145 1.98 -8.94 6.60
CA PRO A 145 0.84 -9.57 7.23
C PRO A 145 0.07 -8.54 8.08
N LEU A 146 0.49 -8.13 9.27
CA LEU A 146 -0.38 -7.50 10.28
C LEU A 146 -0.96 -6.07 10.02
N MET A 147 -0.84 -5.48 8.82
CA MET A 147 -1.34 -4.14 8.45
C MET A 147 -2.45 -4.16 7.37
#